data_AF-A0A416ZBU3-F1
#
_entry.id   AF-A0A416ZBU3-F1
#
_cell.length_a   1.000
_cell.length_b   1.000
_cell.length_c   1.000
_cell.angle_alpha   90.00
_cell.angle_beta   90.00
_cell.angle_gamma   90.00
#
_symmetry.space_group_name_H-M   'P 1'
#
loop_
_entity.id
_entity.type
_entity.pdbx_description
1 polymer ?
#
loop_
_entity_poly.entity_id
_entity_poly.type
_entity_poly.pdbx_seq_one_letter_code
_entity_poly.pdbx_strand_id
1 'polypeptide(L)'
;MKKKTSVGSKIILTLTMLFFYLPILYIIIFSFNDSRSLTKFGGFSLRWYEKMFADSTMMEAVLYTVIIAIIATVVATVVGTITAIGLSKSRKVVQKMVERINDLPVMNPDIVTAISLLMFFSVLTVKKGFGTLLIAHIMFCIPYVMLSVTPKLRSLDPNLIDAAMDLGATPFQALAKVIVPQIKPGIVSGALIAFTMSFDDFVISYFTTGNGVNNISILVYTMSKRVNPSINALSTIVILLITLVLGVVNIVPIVREKREKDGKSSRAVSRKAMAAVAAVLVLAVVGGTVGARLSQQHKSAAAVEKYGSNVLKLYLPGEYLGENVISDFEKQYGVRVIVENFDSNEMMYTKLMAGDRYDVIIPSDYMIERLMNEDFLQPLDKSMIPNMENMSDAVLGMSYDPDNTYSIPYFWGSVGLVYNHENVDPAVIESEGWEVLRNTDYAGHIYIYDSERDSFMMAFKALGYSMNTEDPNEINDAYEWLLQMNNTMSPVYVTDEVIDGMMNGYKDIAVVYSGDAAVVLDENEDMSFYMPSQGTNIWCDAMVIPANAENPKLAHEFINYMLTYEAAFDNTETVGYTSPNAEVFEEMTSSEDLYADNAAYLPRSGYEKDEMFHDNQTLMRELSKLWIKVKAAK
;
A
#
# COMPACT_ATOMS: atom_id res chain seq x y z
N MET A 1 -47.82 2.95 -9.53
CA MET A 1 -48.10 1.83 -8.60
C MET A 1 -47.03 1.82 -7.52
N LYS A 2 -47.34 2.13 -6.25
CA LYS A 2 -46.37 2.01 -5.15
C LYS A 2 -46.17 0.51 -4.86
N LYS A 3 -45.06 -0.08 -5.29
CA LYS A 3 -44.69 -1.44 -4.87
C LYS A 3 -44.56 -1.43 -3.35
N LYS A 4 -45.46 -2.13 -2.63
CA LYS A 4 -45.31 -2.36 -1.19
C LYS A 4 -44.01 -3.14 -1.01
N THR A 5 -42.98 -2.51 -0.45
CA THR A 5 -41.76 -3.20 -0.05
C THR A 5 -42.15 -4.22 1.02
N SER A 6 -41.94 -5.51 0.74
CA SER A 6 -42.24 -6.60 1.68
C SER A 6 -41.39 -6.43 2.93
N VAL A 7 -41.86 -6.91 4.08
CA VAL A 7 -41.09 -6.87 5.34
C VAL A 7 -39.70 -7.50 5.15
N GLY A 8 -39.63 -8.62 4.42
CA GLY A 8 -38.35 -9.25 4.04
C GLY A 8 -37.42 -8.33 3.24
N SER A 9 -37.93 -7.55 2.26
CA SER A 9 -37.10 -6.60 1.51
C SER A 9 -36.52 -5.47 2.39
N LYS A 10 -37.26 -5.04 3.42
CA LYS A 10 -36.77 -4.04 4.38
C LYS A 10 -35.71 -4.61 5.31
N ILE A 11 -35.87 -5.87 5.74
CA ILE A 11 -34.88 -6.58 6.55
C ILE A 11 -33.58 -6.72 5.76
N ILE A 12 -33.63 -7.23 4.53
CA ILE A 12 -32.46 -7.36 3.66
C ILE A 12 -31.79 -6.00 3.47
N LEU A 13 -32.54 -4.96 3.11
CA LEU A 13 -31.99 -3.61 2.96
C LEU A 13 -31.32 -3.11 4.24
N THR A 14 -31.92 -3.35 5.41
CA THR A 14 -31.36 -2.92 6.70
C THR A 14 -30.07 -3.66 7.01
N LEU A 15 -30.04 -4.98 6.81
CA LEU A 15 -28.83 -5.80 7.00
C LEU A 15 -27.72 -5.37 6.03
N THR A 16 -28.05 -5.11 4.77
CA THR A 16 -27.09 -4.59 3.79
C THR A 16 -26.54 -3.23 4.22
N MET A 17 -27.38 -2.30 4.69
CA MET A 17 -26.91 -1.01 5.19
C MET A 17 -26.01 -1.19 6.43
N LEU A 18 -26.40 -2.02 7.39
CA LEU A 18 -25.56 -2.31 8.55
C LEU A 18 -24.21 -2.90 8.14
N PHE A 19 -24.19 -3.86 7.22
CA PHE A 19 -22.97 -4.47 6.72
C PHE A 19 -21.99 -3.45 6.13
N PHE A 20 -22.47 -2.48 5.35
CA PHE A 20 -21.60 -1.44 4.77
C PHE A 20 -21.20 -0.33 5.74
N TYR A 21 -22.07 0.09 6.66
CA TYR A 21 -21.81 1.23 7.55
C TYR A 21 -21.17 0.86 8.89
N LEU A 22 -21.31 -0.39 9.35
CA LEU A 22 -20.76 -0.82 10.64
C LEU A 22 -19.22 -0.81 10.67
N PRO A 23 -18.50 -1.30 9.64
CA PRO A 23 -17.04 -1.17 9.59
C PRO A 23 -16.55 0.28 9.57
N ILE A 24 -17.28 1.17 8.87
CA ILE A 24 -16.97 2.60 8.87
C ILE A 24 -17.11 3.19 10.28
N LEU A 25 -18.21 2.86 10.97
CA LEU A 25 -18.44 3.30 12.34
C LEU A 25 -17.37 2.74 13.29
N TYR A 26 -16.94 1.49 13.07
CA TYR A 26 -15.87 0.86 13.83
C TYR A 26 -14.56 1.62 13.71
N ILE A 27 -14.11 1.93 12.49
CA ILE A 27 -12.91 2.75 12.23
C ILE A 27 -13.02 4.12 12.92
N ILE A 28 -14.18 4.77 12.84
CA ILE A 28 -14.41 6.06 13.49
C ILE A 28 -14.29 5.94 15.01
N ILE A 29 -14.83 4.89 15.62
CA ILE A 29 -14.72 4.68 17.07
C ILE A 29 -13.27 4.40 17.47
N PHE A 30 -12.58 3.51 16.75
CA PHE A 30 -11.19 3.13 17.04
C PHE A 30 -10.17 4.23 16.72
N SER A 31 -10.56 5.25 15.95
CA SER A 31 -9.73 6.46 15.79
C SER A 31 -9.52 7.24 17.09
N PHE A 32 -10.41 7.05 18.08
CA PHE A 32 -10.29 7.61 19.42
C PHE A 32 -9.70 6.62 20.44
N ASN A 33 -9.14 5.49 20.00
CA ASN A 33 -8.62 4.47 20.91
C ASN A 33 -7.27 4.89 21.54
N ASP A 34 -7.11 4.66 22.84
CA ASP A 34 -5.85 4.90 23.56
C ASP A 34 -4.88 3.71 23.56
N SER A 35 -5.21 2.59 22.92
CA SER A 35 -4.28 1.46 22.73
C SER A 35 -3.80 1.36 21.27
N ARG A 36 -2.76 0.54 21.03
CA ARG A 36 -2.33 0.18 19.66
C ARG A 36 -3.25 -0.89 19.03
N SER A 37 -4.08 -1.56 19.84
CA SER A 37 -4.96 -2.62 19.38
C SER A 37 -6.08 -2.12 18.45
N LEU A 38 -6.30 -2.84 17.35
CA LEU A 38 -7.42 -2.62 16.43
C LEU A 38 -8.71 -3.29 16.89
N THR A 39 -8.65 -4.17 17.91
CA THR A 39 -9.77 -5.00 18.37
C THR A 39 -10.21 -4.67 19.79
N LYS A 40 -9.30 -4.15 20.62
CA LYS A 40 -9.54 -3.85 22.03
C LYS A 40 -9.51 -2.34 22.29
N PHE A 41 -10.68 -1.79 22.65
CA PHE A 41 -10.82 -0.38 22.99
C PHE A 41 -10.30 -0.10 24.41
N GLY A 42 -9.12 0.49 24.53
CA GLY A 42 -8.45 0.77 25.81
C GLY A 42 -8.97 2.02 26.53
N GLY A 43 -9.46 3.01 25.78
CA GLY A 43 -9.94 4.29 26.32
C GLY A 43 -10.11 5.35 25.24
N PHE A 44 -10.72 6.49 25.59
CA PHE A 44 -10.88 7.62 24.67
C PHE A 44 -9.63 8.52 24.70
N SER A 45 -9.04 8.77 23.53
CA SER A 45 -7.84 9.59 23.35
C SER A 45 -7.84 10.30 21.99
N LEU A 46 -7.15 11.44 21.90
CA LEU A 46 -6.93 12.18 20.65
C LEU A 46 -5.50 12.02 20.11
N ARG A 47 -4.67 11.19 20.75
CA ARG A 47 -3.24 11.04 20.43
C ARG A 47 -2.96 10.74 18.96
N TRP A 48 -3.82 9.96 18.31
CA TRP A 48 -3.63 9.58 16.91
C TRP A 48 -3.89 10.74 15.95
N TYR A 49 -4.79 11.67 16.32
CA TYR A 49 -4.96 12.91 15.59
C TYR A 49 -3.74 13.82 15.78
N GLU A 50 -3.19 13.91 16.98
CA GLU A 50 -1.96 14.68 17.24
C GLU A 50 -0.77 14.11 16.45
N LYS A 51 -0.57 12.79 16.49
CA LYS A 51 0.46 12.09 15.69
C LYS A 51 0.27 12.35 14.19
N MET A 52 -0.95 12.23 13.69
CA MET A 52 -1.27 12.49 12.29
C MET A 52 -0.99 13.95 11.88
N PHE A 53 -1.38 14.95 12.70
CA PHE A 53 -1.12 16.36 12.38
C PHE A 53 0.35 16.77 12.53
N ALA A 54 1.12 16.07 13.38
CA ALA A 54 2.56 16.26 13.50
C ALA A 54 3.33 15.68 12.30
N ASP A 55 2.77 14.68 11.62
CA ASP A 55 3.38 14.05 10.46
C ASP A 55 3.20 14.89 9.18
N SER A 56 4.29 15.53 8.76
CA SER A 56 4.35 16.33 7.53
C SER A 56 3.99 15.53 6.27
N THR A 57 4.35 14.25 6.21
CA THR A 57 4.11 13.36 5.07
C THR A 57 2.62 13.05 4.96
N MET A 58 1.95 12.77 6.09
CA MET A 58 0.50 12.57 6.10
C MET A 58 -0.25 13.83 5.65
N MET A 59 0.18 15.01 6.11
CA MET A 59 -0.46 16.27 5.75
C MET A 59 -0.23 16.65 4.28
N GLU A 60 0.95 16.37 3.73
CA GLU A 60 1.20 16.49 2.29
C GLU A 60 0.34 15.53 1.48
N ALA A 61 0.13 14.29 1.95
CA ALA A 61 -0.72 13.32 1.27
C ALA A 61 -2.19 13.79 1.20
N VAL A 62 -2.71 14.37 2.30
CA VAL A 62 -4.04 14.99 2.33
C VAL A 62 -4.14 16.10 1.29
N LEU A 63 -3.13 16.97 1.23
CA LEU A 63 -3.07 18.07 0.27
C LEU A 63 -3.10 17.57 -1.19
N TYR A 64 -2.21 16.65 -1.53
CA TYR A 64 -2.09 16.13 -2.90
C TYR A 64 -3.40 15.49 -3.36
N THR A 65 -4.03 14.69 -2.52
CA THR A 65 -5.32 14.04 -2.82
C THR A 65 -6.39 15.05 -3.19
N VAL A 66 -6.57 16.08 -2.34
CA VAL A 66 -7.60 17.11 -2.56
C VAL A 66 -7.31 17.92 -3.81
N ILE A 67 -6.06 18.36 -4.01
CA ILE A 67 -5.67 19.16 -5.17
C ILE A 67 -5.88 18.37 -6.46
N ILE A 68 -5.40 17.12 -6.51
CA ILE A 68 -5.47 16.30 -7.73
C ILE A 68 -6.92 15.96 -8.03
N ALA A 69 -7.71 15.54 -7.04
CA ALA A 69 -9.13 15.26 -7.23
C ALA A 69 -9.89 16.46 -7.78
N ILE A 70 -9.65 17.68 -7.27
CA ILE A 70 -10.31 18.89 -7.76
C ILE A 70 -9.87 19.23 -9.17
N ILE A 71 -8.56 19.32 -9.44
CA ILE A 71 -8.05 19.75 -10.74
C ILE A 71 -8.43 18.73 -11.81
N ALA A 72 -8.23 17.43 -11.54
CA ALA A 72 -8.61 16.36 -12.46
C ALA A 72 -10.12 16.42 -12.76
N THR A 73 -10.96 16.58 -11.74
CA THR A 73 -12.42 16.71 -11.91
C THR A 73 -12.79 17.90 -12.78
N VAL A 74 -12.23 19.09 -12.50
CA VAL A 74 -12.55 20.31 -13.24
C VAL A 74 -12.15 20.16 -14.71
N VAL A 75 -10.93 19.71 -14.96
CA VAL A 75 -10.41 19.55 -16.32
C VAL A 75 -11.18 18.45 -17.06
N ALA A 76 -11.36 17.27 -16.45
CA ALA A 76 -12.11 16.17 -17.05
C ALA A 76 -13.57 16.55 -17.30
N THR A 77 -14.21 17.34 -16.43
CA THR A 77 -15.58 17.81 -16.63
C THR A 77 -15.67 18.71 -17.85
N VAL A 78 -14.73 19.66 -18.00
CA VAL A 78 -14.68 20.56 -19.17
C VAL A 78 -14.41 19.76 -20.44
N VAL A 79 -13.35 18.96 -20.45
CA VAL A 79 -12.93 18.17 -21.62
C VAL A 79 -14.00 17.15 -22.00
N GLY A 80 -14.47 16.34 -21.06
CA GLY A 80 -15.49 15.32 -21.31
C GLY A 80 -16.83 15.90 -21.76
N THR A 81 -17.24 17.06 -21.23
CA THR A 81 -18.46 17.74 -21.70
C THR A 81 -18.32 18.26 -23.12
N ILE A 82 -17.19 18.93 -23.42
CA ILE A 82 -16.91 19.43 -24.78
C ILE A 82 -16.84 18.27 -25.77
N THR A 83 -16.15 17.18 -25.42
CA THR A 83 -16.06 15.98 -26.23
C THR A 83 -17.43 15.36 -26.47
N ALA A 84 -18.26 15.19 -25.45
CA ALA A 84 -19.61 14.64 -25.60
C ALA A 84 -20.48 15.48 -26.54
N ILE A 85 -20.43 16.82 -26.42
CA ILE A 85 -21.16 17.74 -27.30
C ILE A 85 -20.63 17.65 -28.73
N GLY A 86 -19.30 17.68 -28.92
CA GLY A 86 -18.67 17.59 -30.23
C GLY A 86 -18.99 16.28 -30.95
N LEU A 87 -18.93 15.16 -30.23
CA LEU A 87 -19.25 13.84 -30.77
C LEU A 87 -20.72 13.72 -31.17
N SER A 88 -21.64 14.37 -30.44
CA SER A 88 -23.08 14.37 -30.76
C SER A 88 -23.42 14.97 -32.13
N LYS A 89 -22.53 15.82 -32.67
CA LYS A 89 -22.67 16.46 -33.99
C LYS A 89 -21.67 15.92 -35.02
N SER A 90 -20.83 14.95 -34.64
CA SER A 90 -19.81 14.37 -35.51
C SER A 90 -20.37 13.26 -36.41
N ARG A 91 -19.59 12.82 -37.40
CA ARG A 91 -19.94 11.66 -38.23
C ARG A 91 -19.92 10.39 -37.36
N LYS A 92 -20.86 9.47 -37.59
CA LYS A 92 -20.99 8.21 -36.83
C LYS A 92 -19.69 7.40 -36.70
N VAL A 93 -18.80 7.46 -37.70
CA VAL A 93 -17.51 6.75 -37.67
C VAL A 93 -16.56 7.39 -36.65
N VAL A 94 -16.44 8.72 -36.66
CA VAL A 94 -15.61 9.48 -35.70
C VAL A 94 -16.16 9.30 -34.29
N GLN A 95 -17.49 9.40 -34.15
CA GLN A 95 -18.17 9.16 -32.89
C GLN A 95 -17.78 7.81 -32.27
N LYS A 96 -17.97 6.71 -33.03
CA LYS A 96 -17.66 5.36 -32.55
C LYS A 96 -16.19 5.15 -32.27
N MET A 97 -15.29 5.76 -33.04
CA MET A 97 -13.85 5.64 -32.82
C MET A 97 -13.42 6.29 -31.51
N VAL A 98 -13.87 7.53 -31.27
CA VAL A 98 -13.52 8.27 -30.04
C VAL A 98 -14.18 7.64 -28.82
N GLU A 99 -15.46 7.22 -28.91
CA GLU A 99 -16.14 6.50 -27.83
C GLU A 99 -15.35 5.22 -27.45
N ARG A 100 -14.91 4.41 -28.43
CA ARG A 100 -14.12 3.20 -28.14
C ARG A 100 -12.79 3.49 -27.46
N ILE A 101 -12.06 4.52 -27.90
CA ILE A 101 -10.77 4.91 -27.27
C ILE A 101 -11.02 5.40 -25.84
N ASN A 102 -12.04 6.24 -25.66
CA ASN A 102 -12.45 6.76 -24.37
C ASN A 102 -12.89 5.67 -23.40
N ASP A 103 -13.51 4.59 -23.89
CA ASP A 103 -14.00 3.52 -23.03
C ASP A 103 -12.89 2.53 -22.61
N LEU A 104 -11.69 2.58 -23.22
CA LEU A 104 -10.57 1.67 -22.89
C LEU A 104 -10.20 1.66 -21.40
N PRO A 105 -10.02 2.81 -20.70
CA PRO A 105 -9.65 2.81 -19.29
C PRO A 105 -10.74 2.19 -18.40
N VAL A 106 -12.01 2.29 -18.79
CA VAL A 106 -13.15 1.77 -18.01
C VAL A 106 -13.38 0.27 -18.27
N MET A 107 -12.95 -0.23 -19.42
CA MET A 107 -13.09 -1.64 -19.80
C MET A 107 -11.95 -2.52 -19.30
N ASN A 108 -10.77 -1.94 -19.08
CA ASN A 108 -9.60 -2.65 -18.60
C ASN A 108 -9.57 -2.68 -17.06
N PRO A 109 -8.95 -3.69 -16.45
CA PRO A 109 -8.58 -3.63 -15.04
C PRO A 109 -7.67 -2.41 -14.77
N ASP A 110 -7.86 -1.72 -13.65
CA ASP A 110 -7.13 -0.49 -13.31
C ASP A 110 -5.61 -0.69 -13.35
N ILE A 111 -5.14 -1.86 -12.92
CA ILE A 111 -3.72 -2.24 -12.95
C ILE A 111 -3.12 -2.23 -14.36
N VAL A 112 -3.89 -2.64 -15.36
CA VAL A 112 -3.44 -2.64 -16.77
C VAL A 112 -3.29 -1.20 -17.25
N THR A 113 -4.24 -0.34 -16.91
CA THR A 113 -4.18 1.10 -17.24
C THR A 113 -3.00 1.77 -16.55
N ALA A 114 -2.77 1.47 -15.27
CA ALA A 114 -1.69 2.02 -14.47
C ALA A 114 -0.30 1.64 -15.00
N ILE A 115 -0.05 0.34 -15.26
CA ILE A 115 1.21 -0.13 -15.83
C ILE A 115 1.42 0.43 -17.23
N SER A 116 0.37 0.52 -18.05
CA SER A 116 0.46 1.11 -19.39
C SER A 116 0.87 2.58 -19.34
N LEU A 117 0.34 3.35 -18.38
CA LEU A 117 0.71 4.74 -18.17
C LEU A 117 2.13 4.91 -17.63
N LEU A 118 2.52 4.06 -16.68
CA LEU A 118 3.90 3.99 -16.19
C LEU A 118 4.86 3.80 -17.37
N MET A 119 4.66 2.74 -18.17
CA MET A 119 5.47 2.46 -19.34
C MET A 119 5.46 3.62 -20.34
N PHE A 120 4.29 4.23 -20.57
CA PHE A 120 4.17 5.37 -21.47
C PHE A 120 5.01 6.58 -21.01
N PHE A 121 4.92 6.97 -19.74
CA PHE A 121 5.72 8.07 -19.20
C PHE A 121 7.22 7.76 -19.19
N SER A 122 7.57 6.51 -18.89
CA SER A 122 8.96 6.03 -18.90
C SER A 122 9.58 6.04 -20.30
N VAL A 123 8.86 5.56 -21.31
CA VAL A 123 9.32 5.60 -22.73
C VAL A 123 9.50 7.03 -23.21
N LEU A 124 8.65 7.95 -22.77
CA LEU A 124 8.79 9.38 -23.07
C LEU A 124 9.83 10.09 -22.20
N THR A 125 10.50 9.39 -21.29
CA THR A 125 11.48 9.94 -20.34
C THR A 125 10.93 11.10 -19.51
N VAL A 126 9.62 11.09 -19.24
CA VAL A 126 8.97 12.12 -18.43
C VAL A 126 9.26 11.83 -16.97
N LYS A 127 9.87 12.79 -16.26
CA LYS A 127 10.07 12.69 -14.81
C LYS A 127 8.71 12.59 -14.11
N LYS A 128 8.46 11.47 -13.44
CA LYS A 128 7.21 11.22 -12.72
C LYS A 128 7.09 12.13 -11.50
N GLY A 129 5.85 12.43 -11.13
CA GLY A 129 5.50 13.31 -10.01
C GLY A 129 4.08 13.84 -10.17
N PHE A 130 3.83 15.03 -9.62
CA PHE A 130 2.50 15.65 -9.63
C PHE A 130 1.87 15.77 -11.03
N GLY A 131 2.68 16.11 -12.04
CA GLY A 131 2.19 16.31 -13.41
C GLY A 131 1.72 15.02 -14.08
N THR A 132 2.49 13.94 -13.98
CA THR A 132 2.14 12.62 -14.55
C THR A 132 0.91 12.05 -13.85
N LEU A 133 0.88 12.17 -12.51
CA LEU A 133 -0.27 11.79 -11.70
C LEU A 133 -1.53 12.57 -12.11
N LEU A 134 -1.44 13.89 -12.23
CA LEU A 134 -2.58 14.71 -12.65
C LEU A 134 -3.08 14.34 -14.06
N ILE A 135 -2.18 14.12 -15.02
CA ILE A 135 -2.54 13.73 -16.39
C ILE A 135 -3.24 12.36 -16.39
N ALA A 136 -2.72 11.40 -15.63
CA ALA A 136 -3.32 10.08 -15.47
C ALA A 136 -4.75 10.17 -14.94
N HIS A 137 -4.96 10.94 -13.88
CA HIS A 137 -6.30 11.15 -13.30
C HIS A 137 -7.24 11.88 -14.25
N ILE A 138 -6.77 12.90 -14.99
CA ILE A 138 -7.60 13.57 -16.01
C ILE A 138 -8.06 12.55 -17.06
N MET A 139 -7.13 11.74 -17.58
CA MET A 139 -7.41 10.74 -18.61
C MET A 139 -8.43 9.71 -18.12
N PHE A 140 -8.25 9.21 -16.90
CA PHE A 140 -9.14 8.25 -16.26
C PHE A 140 -10.53 8.84 -15.91
N CYS A 141 -10.63 10.13 -15.60
CA CYS A 141 -11.90 10.77 -15.24
C CYS A 141 -12.77 11.17 -16.43
N ILE A 142 -12.19 11.49 -17.60
CA ILE A 142 -12.95 11.92 -18.80
C ILE A 142 -14.06 10.92 -19.19
N PRO A 143 -13.83 9.59 -19.21
CA PRO A 143 -14.85 8.62 -19.58
C PRO A 143 -16.07 8.66 -18.66
N TYR A 144 -15.89 8.80 -17.35
CA TYR A 144 -17.00 8.89 -16.39
C TYR A 144 -17.84 10.15 -16.57
N VAL A 145 -17.21 11.28 -16.91
CA VAL A 145 -17.92 12.50 -17.28
C VAL A 145 -18.74 12.27 -18.54
N MET A 146 -18.15 11.66 -19.57
CA MET A 146 -18.84 11.36 -20.83
C MET A 146 -20.01 10.41 -20.64
N LEU A 147 -19.87 9.36 -19.81
CA LEU A 147 -20.93 8.41 -19.47
C LEU A 147 -22.12 9.11 -18.80
N SER A 148 -21.91 10.22 -18.11
CA SER A 148 -22.97 11.01 -17.46
C SER A 148 -23.61 12.05 -18.40
N VAL A 149 -22.81 12.72 -19.23
CA VAL A 149 -23.27 13.83 -20.09
C VAL A 149 -23.93 13.32 -21.37
N THR A 150 -23.38 12.27 -21.98
CA THR A 150 -23.83 11.75 -23.29
C THR A 150 -25.30 11.29 -23.28
N PRO A 151 -25.80 10.53 -22.29
CA PRO A 151 -27.21 10.16 -22.23
C PRO A 151 -28.13 11.38 -22.14
N LYS A 152 -27.70 12.44 -21.42
CA LYS A 152 -28.48 13.66 -21.29
C LYS A 152 -28.54 14.45 -22.58
N LEU A 153 -27.44 14.53 -23.33
CA LEU A 153 -27.40 15.11 -24.67
C LEU A 153 -28.32 14.36 -25.65
N ARG A 154 -28.28 13.02 -25.65
CA ARG A 154 -29.13 12.19 -26.52
C ARG A 154 -30.63 12.31 -26.19
N SER A 155 -30.98 12.77 -24.99
CA SER A 155 -32.37 13.00 -24.58
C SER A 155 -32.95 14.35 -25.02
N LEU A 156 -32.11 15.27 -25.54
CA LEU A 156 -32.57 16.58 -26.00
C LEU A 156 -33.22 16.48 -27.39
N ASP A 157 -34.20 17.35 -27.66
CA ASP A 157 -34.75 17.52 -29.00
C ASP A 157 -33.63 18.02 -29.95
N PRO A 158 -33.36 17.32 -31.06
CA PRO A 158 -32.32 17.69 -32.02
C PRO A 158 -32.42 19.12 -32.56
N ASN A 159 -33.64 19.69 -32.60
CA ASN A 159 -33.93 21.00 -33.19
C ASN A 159 -33.75 22.18 -32.22
N LEU A 160 -33.43 21.93 -30.93
CA LEU A 160 -33.30 23.01 -29.92
C LEU A 160 -32.23 24.06 -30.28
N ILE A 161 -31.17 23.63 -30.95
CA ILE A 161 -30.08 24.53 -31.35
C ILE A 161 -30.54 25.43 -32.50
N ASP A 162 -31.23 24.87 -33.49
CA ASP A 162 -31.73 25.60 -34.65
C ASP A 162 -32.81 26.59 -34.23
N ALA A 163 -33.74 26.19 -33.36
CA ALA A 163 -34.75 27.08 -32.79
C ALA A 163 -34.16 28.26 -32.01
N ALA A 164 -33.05 28.05 -31.29
CA ALA A 164 -32.37 29.14 -30.58
C ALA A 164 -31.70 30.13 -31.55
N MET A 165 -31.11 29.62 -32.64
CA MET A 165 -30.49 30.45 -33.67
C MET A 165 -31.53 31.23 -34.50
N ASP A 166 -32.69 30.64 -34.76
CA ASP A 166 -33.82 31.31 -35.42
C ASP A 166 -34.35 32.49 -34.59
N LEU A 167 -34.26 32.41 -33.27
CA LEU A 167 -34.59 33.51 -32.35
C LEU A 167 -33.47 34.55 -32.19
N GLY A 168 -32.41 34.46 -33.00
CA GLY A 168 -31.31 35.43 -33.06
C GLY A 168 -30.12 35.12 -32.16
N ALA A 169 -30.04 33.93 -31.55
CA ALA A 169 -28.85 33.54 -30.79
C ALA A 169 -27.70 33.16 -31.72
N THR A 170 -26.46 33.54 -31.39
CA THR A 170 -25.27 33.00 -32.07
C THR A 170 -25.06 31.52 -31.67
N PRO A 171 -24.32 30.72 -32.46
CA PRO A 171 -24.04 29.31 -32.11
C PRO A 171 -23.46 29.12 -30.71
N PHE A 172 -22.55 30.02 -30.29
CA PHE A 172 -21.99 30.00 -28.94
C PHE A 172 -23.04 30.37 -27.88
N GLN A 173 -23.95 31.31 -28.17
CA GLN A 173 -25.05 31.64 -27.27
C GLN A 173 -26.05 30.49 -27.16
N ALA A 174 -26.40 29.81 -28.27
CA ALA A 174 -27.24 28.62 -28.25
C ALA A 174 -26.61 27.50 -27.39
N LEU A 175 -25.30 27.27 -27.55
CA LEU A 175 -24.55 26.33 -26.72
C LEU A 175 -24.59 26.72 -25.23
N ALA A 176 -24.14 27.93 -24.90
CA ALA A 176 -23.93 28.36 -23.52
C ALA A 176 -25.24 28.67 -22.76
N LYS A 177 -26.27 29.16 -23.44
CA LYS A 177 -27.55 29.58 -22.82
C LYS A 177 -28.67 28.56 -22.97
N VAL A 178 -28.58 27.60 -23.89
CA VAL A 178 -29.63 26.59 -24.11
C VAL A 178 -29.13 25.19 -23.80
N ILE A 179 -28.08 24.72 -24.49
CA ILE A 179 -27.62 23.32 -24.35
C ILE A 179 -26.97 23.06 -22.99
N VAL A 180 -25.98 23.87 -22.61
CA VAL A 180 -25.24 23.68 -21.33
C VAL A 180 -26.18 23.69 -20.12
N PRO A 181 -27.17 24.60 -19.99
CA PRO A 181 -28.14 24.55 -18.90
C PRO A 181 -29.01 23.28 -18.87
N GLN A 182 -29.39 22.75 -20.04
CA GLN A 182 -30.23 21.55 -20.14
C GLN A 182 -29.47 20.27 -19.74
N ILE A 183 -28.19 20.20 -20.07
CA ILE A 183 -27.33 19.06 -19.70
C ILE A 183 -26.62 19.24 -18.35
N LYS A 184 -26.79 20.40 -17.71
CA LYS A 184 -26.18 20.74 -16.42
C LYS A 184 -26.34 19.64 -15.35
N PRO A 185 -27.49 18.98 -15.19
CA PRO A 185 -27.60 17.86 -14.22
C PRO A 185 -26.65 16.70 -14.54
N GLY A 186 -26.45 16.40 -15.83
CA GLY A 186 -25.49 15.39 -16.28
C GLY A 186 -24.04 15.82 -16.09
N ILE A 187 -23.72 17.10 -16.30
CA ILE A 187 -22.39 17.66 -16.03
C ILE A 187 -22.06 17.55 -14.53
N VAL A 188 -22.98 17.94 -13.65
CA VAL A 188 -22.79 17.87 -12.19
C VAL A 188 -22.63 16.42 -11.73
N SER A 189 -23.45 15.50 -12.26
CA SER A 189 -23.32 14.07 -11.97
C SER A 189 -21.97 13.52 -12.44
N GLY A 190 -21.52 13.89 -13.65
CA GLY A 190 -20.22 13.48 -14.18
C GLY A 190 -19.05 14.02 -13.36
N ALA A 191 -19.12 15.29 -12.95
CA ALA A 191 -18.11 15.90 -12.09
C ALA A 191 -18.03 15.21 -10.71
N LEU A 192 -19.17 14.83 -10.13
CA LEU A 192 -19.19 14.09 -8.86
C LEU A 192 -18.55 12.72 -8.99
N ILE A 193 -18.89 11.97 -10.04
CA ILE A 193 -18.30 10.65 -10.28
C ILE A 193 -16.79 10.78 -10.52
N ALA A 194 -16.36 11.75 -11.34
CA ALA A 194 -14.94 12.02 -11.57
C ALA A 194 -14.20 12.35 -10.27
N PHE A 195 -14.79 13.18 -9.40
CA PHE A 195 -14.21 13.51 -8.10
C PHE A 195 -14.07 12.29 -7.21
N THR A 196 -15.14 11.49 -7.07
CA THR A 196 -15.12 10.27 -6.26
C THR A 196 -14.07 9.29 -6.77
N MET A 197 -14.03 9.06 -8.08
CA MET A 197 -13.07 8.12 -8.70
C MET A 197 -11.62 8.61 -8.56
N SER A 198 -11.37 9.91 -8.74
CA SER A 198 -10.01 10.46 -8.59
C SER A 198 -9.54 10.54 -7.15
N PHE A 199 -10.46 10.69 -6.19
CA PHE A 199 -10.11 10.87 -4.78
C PHE A 199 -9.69 9.53 -4.14
N ASP A 200 -10.32 8.44 -4.55
CA ASP A 200 -10.13 7.10 -3.96
C ASP A 200 -9.12 6.22 -4.73
N ASP A 201 -8.64 6.66 -5.89
CA ASP A 201 -7.74 5.84 -6.70
C ASP A 201 -6.37 5.62 -6.03
N PHE A 202 -6.04 4.35 -5.84
CA PHE A 202 -4.73 3.88 -5.41
C PHE A 202 -3.87 3.45 -6.62
N VAL A 203 -4.43 2.60 -7.48
CA VAL A 203 -3.64 1.81 -8.44
C VAL A 203 -3.00 2.70 -9.51
N ILE A 204 -3.77 3.59 -10.14
CA ILE A 204 -3.22 4.52 -11.13
C ILE A 204 -2.26 5.48 -10.44
N SER A 205 -2.59 5.92 -9.23
CA SER A 205 -1.77 6.84 -8.44
C SER A 205 -0.39 6.28 -8.13
N TYR A 206 -0.32 5.05 -7.62
CA TYR A 206 0.93 4.40 -7.21
C TYR A 206 1.95 4.28 -8.34
N PHE A 207 1.48 3.93 -9.55
CA PHE A 207 2.34 3.73 -10.72
C PHE A 207 2.59 5.00 -11.54
N THR A 208 1.79 6.06 -11.36
CA THR A 208 1.97 7.30 -12.14
C THR A 208 2.51 8.46 -11.33
N THR A 209 2.59 8.31 -10.00
CA THR A 209 3.29 9.23 -9.13
C THR A 209 4.81 9.08 -9.23
N GLY A 210 5.53 10.06 -8.70
CA GLY A 210 6.97 10.03 -8.52
C GLY A 210 7.34 10.40 -7.10
N ASN A 211 8.60 10.19 -6.74
CA ASN A 211 9.09 10.33 -5.38
C ASN A 211 8.73 11.70 -4.78
N GLY A 212 8.14 11.69 -3.58
CA GLY A 212 7.74 12.90 -2.85
C GLY A 212 6.35 13.42 -3.22
N VAL A 213 5.59 12.66 -4.02
CA VAL A 213 4.17 12.92 -4.26
C VAL A 213 3.39 11.68 -3.85
N ASN A 214 2.90 11.67 -2.63
CA ASN A 214 2.03 10.60 -2.13
C ASN A 214 0.61 11.17 -1.96
N ASN A 215 -0.41 10.40 -2.27
CA ASN A 215 -1.80 10.74 -1.94
C ASN A 215 -2.27 9.86 -0.77
N ILE A 216 -3.46 10.14 -0.26
CA ILE A 216 -4.05 9.42 0.87
C ILE A 216 -4.25 7.95 0.51
N SER A 217 -4.72 7.64 -0.70
CA SER A 217 -4.99 6.26 -1.11
C SER A 217 -3.73 5.40 -1.09
N ILE A 218 -2.58 5.93 -1.54
CA ILE A 218 -1.26 5.27 -1.42
C ILE A 218 -0.91 5.07 0.06
N LEU A 219 -1.00 6.13 0.85
CA LEU A 219 -0.62 6.08 2.25
C LEU A 219 -1.49 5.10 3.08
N VAL A 220 -2.81 5.16 2.92
CA VAL A 220 -3.76 4.27 3.59
C VAL A 220 -3.53 2.83 3.16
N TYR A 221 -3.31 2.56 1.87
CA TYR A 221 -3.07 1.21 1.40
C TYR A 221 -1.80 0.60 2.02
N THR A 222 -0.68 1.32 1.95
CA THR A 222 0.59 0.85 2.54
C THR A 222 0.50 0.69 4.06
N MET A 223 -0.13 1.62 4.76
CA MET A 223 -0.26 1.60 6.23
C MET A 223 -1.40 0.71 6.74
N SER A 224 -2.16 0.07 5.85
CA SER A 224 -3.22 -0.86 6.25
C SER A 224 -2.72 -2.29 6.45
N LYS A 225 -1.48 -2.57 6.04
CA LYS A 225 -0.91 -3.93 6.06
C LYS A 225 -0.33 -4.35 7.41
N ARG A 226 -0.02 -3.42 8.31
CA ARG A 226 0.21 -3.73 9.72
C ARG A 226 -0.60 -2.79 10.62
N VAL A 227 -0.53 -3.03 11.92
CA VAL A 227 -1.37 -2.39 12.92
C VAL A 227 -0.89 -0.96 13.18
N ASN A 228 -1.32 0.01 12.36
CA ASN A 228 -1.08 1.43 12.60
C ASN A 228 -2.39 2.20 12.89
N PRO A 229 -2.76 2.42 14.15
CA PRO A 229 -4.04 3.08 14.48
C PRO A 229 -4.15 4.54 14.04
N SER A 230 -3.03 5.19 13.69
CA SER A 230 -3.05 6.55 13.11
C SER A 230 -3.86 6.59 11.81
N ILE A 231 -3.94 5.45 11.10
CA ILE A 231 -4.75 5.32 9.89
C ILE A 231 -6.25 5.52 10.14
N ASN A 232 -6.73 5.15 11.34
CA ASN A 232 -8.14 5.30 11.70
C ASN A 232 -8.49 6.79 11.82
N ALA A 233 -7.58 7.61 12.36
CA ALA A 233 -7.75 9.06 12.45
C ALA A 233 -7.80 9.71 11.06
N LEU A 234 -6.84 9.36 10.19
CA LEU A 234 -6.81 9.85 8.80
C LEU A 234 -8.06 9.43 8.03
N SER A 235 -8.40 8.14 8.05
CA SER A 235 -9.58 7.57 7.37
C SER A 235 -10.87 8.23 7.87
N THR A 236 -10.98 8.51 9.17
CA THR A 236 -12.14 9.22 9.74
C THR A 236 -12.30 10.62 9.15
N ILE A 237 -11.22 11.40 9.08
CA ILE A 237 -11.26 12.76 8.51
C ILE A 237 -11.66 12.72 7.03
N VAL A 238 -11.09 11.76 6.29
CA VAL A 238 -11.35 11.56 4.86
C VAL A 238 -12.82 11.20 4.61
N ILE A 239 -13.35 10.23 5.35
CA ILE A 239 -14.75 9.79 5.25
C ILE A 239 -15.69 10.95 5.58
N LEU A 240 -15.40 11.73 6.63
CA LEU A 240 -16.18 12.91 6.99
C LEU A 240 -16.13 13.97 5.88
N LEU A 241 -14.97 14.19 5.27
CA LEU A 241 -14.79 15.15 4.18
C LEU A 241 -15.56 14.73 2.92
N ILE A 242 -15.44 13.47 2.49
CA ILE A 242 -16.19 12.93 1.34
C ILE A 242 -17.70 13.01 1.62
N THR A 243 -18.14 12.57 2.81
CA THR A 243 -19.55 12.59 3.20
C THR A 243 -20.10 14.01 3.22
N LEU A 244 -19.32 14.98 3.70
CA LEU A 244 -19.69 16.39 3.70
C LEU A 244 -19.81 16.93 2.26
N VAL A 245 -18.83 16.65 1.39
CA VAL A 245 -18.84 17.11 -0.01
C VAL A 245 -20.03 16.50 -0.77
N LEU A 246 -20.18 15.18 -0.74
CA LEU A 246 -21.28 14.49 -1.40
C LEU A 246 -22.64 14.88 -0.82
N GLY A 247 -22.73 15.05 0.50
CA GLY A 247 -23.93 15.50 1.19
C GLY A 247 -24.34 16.90 0.75
N VAL A 248 -23.41 17.85 0.72
CA VAL A 248 -23.68 19.22 0.26
C VAL A 248 -24.10 19.22 -1.20
N VAL A 249 -23.38 18.52 -2.10
CA VAL A 249 -23.69 18.57 -3.53
C VAL A 249 -25.01 17.86 -3.85
N ASN A 250 -25.39 16.79 -3.14
CA ASN A 250 -26.67 16.12 -3.38
C ASN A 250 -27.86 16.81 -2.69
N ILE A 251 -27.70 17.34 -1.48
CA ILE A 251 -28.79 17.92 -0.69
C ILE A 251 -29.10 19.36 -1.13
N VAL A 252 -28.10 20.16 -1.45
CA VAL A 252 -28.31 21.58 -1.81
C VAL A 252 -29.22 21.77 -3.03
N PRO A 253 -29.09 21.02 -4.14
CA PRO A 253 -30.01 21.10 -5.28
C PRO A 253 -31.45 20.74 -4.90
N ILE A 254 -31.64 19.69 -4.09
CA ILE A 254 -32.98 19.24 -3.64
C ILE A 254 -33.64 20.31 -2.77
N VAL A 255 -32.90 20.86 -1.80
CA VAL A 255 -33.38 21.94 -0.92
C VAL A 255 -33.67 23.21 -1.72
N ARG A 256 -32.85 23.50 -2.74
CA ARG A 256 -33.06 24.64 -3.63
C ARG A 256 -34.34 24.50 -4.45
N GLU A 257 -34.57 23.34 -5.08
CA GLU A 257 -35.78 23.10 -5.87
C GLU A 257 -37.04 23.22 -4.99
N LYS A 258 -36.98 22.69 -3.77
CA LYS A 258 -38.08 22.77 -2.80
C LYS A 258 -38.33 24.22 -2.34
N ARG A 259 -37.28 24.99 -2.03
CA ARG A 259 -37.41 26.40 -1.63
C ARG A 259 -37.85 27.34 -2.76
N GLU A 260 -37.43 27.07 -4.00
CA GLU A 260 -37.90 27.80 -5.19
C GLU A 260 -39.39 27.54 -5.43
N LYS A 261 -39.86 26.29 -5.24
CA LYS A 261 -41.30 25.95 -5.22
C LYS A 261 -42.06 26.64 -4.09
N ASP A 262 -41.43 26.82 -2.92
CA ASP A 262 -42.00 27.52 -1.76
C ASP A 262 -41.91 29.06 -1.84
N GLY A 263 -41.45 29.64 -2.95
CA GLY A 263 -41.35 31.09 -3.15
C GLY A 263 -40.31 31.81 -2.28
N LYS A 264 -39.41 31.08 -1.61
CA LYS A 264 -38.39 31.64 -0.70
C LYS A 264 -37.06 31.82 -1.43
N SER A 265 -36.32 32.89 -1.11
CA SER A 265 -34.97 33.14 -1.64
C SER A 265 -34.02 31.97 -1.30
N SER A 266 -33.70 31.16 -2.30
CA SER A 266 -32.83 29.97 -2.19
C SER A 266 -31.35 30.30 -2.45
N ARG A 267 -31.07 31.44 -3.10
CA ARG A 267 -29.75 31.83 -3.62
C ARG A 267 -28.70 32.07 -2.52
N ALA A 268 -29.11 32.62 -1.38
CA ALA A 268 -28.20 32.96 -0.28
C ALA A 268 -27.71 31.73 0.50
N VAL A 269 -28.60 30.77 0.77
CA VAL A 269 -28.26 29.53 1.50
C VAL A 269 -27.39 28.62 0.64
N SER A 270 -27.72 28.48 -0.65
CA SER A 270 -26.89 27.73 -1.60
C SER A 270 -25.50 28.34 -1.79
N ARG A 271 -25.38 29.68 -1.87
CA ARG A 271 -24.05 30.34 -1.91
C ARG A 271 -23.26 30.11 -0.63
N LYS A 272 -23.88 30.16 0.55
CA LYS A 272 -23.17 29.92 1.83
C LYS A 272 -22.69 28.48 1.96
N ALA A 273 -23.53 27.50 1.62
CA ALA A 273 -23.14 26.08 1.67
C ALA A 273 -22.04 25.75 0.65
N MET A 274 -22.16 26.24 -0.59
CA MET A 274 -21.12 26.07 -1.61
C MET A 274 -19.84 26.83 -1.28
N ALA A 275 -19.94 28.01 -0.66
CA ALA A 275 -18.78 28.77 -0.20
C ALA A 275 -18.09 28.11 0.98
N ALA A 276 -18.81 27.42 1.87
CA ALA A 276 -18.24 26.67 2.97
C ALA A 276 -17.43 25.46 2.46
N VAL A 277 -17.98 24.69 1.51
CA VAL A 277 -17.23 23.60 0.85
C VAL A 277 -16.03 24.15 0.10
N ALA A 278 -16.20 25.23 -0.68
CA ALA A 278 -15.08 25.87 -1.37
C ALA A 278 -14.01 26.39 -0.41
N ALA A 279 -14.40 26.92 0.76
CA ALA A 279 -13.46 27.39 1.78
C ALA A 279 -12.68 26.24 2.42
N VAL A 280 -13.31 25.09 2.69
CA VAL A 280 -12.61 23.89 3.19
C VAL A 280 -11.62 23.38 2.14
N LEU A 281 -12.01 23.33 0.87
CA LEU A 281 -11.14 22.92 -0.23
C LEU A 281 -9.98 23.92 -0.46
N VAL A 282 -10.24 25.22 -0.33
CA VAL A 282 -9.20 26.27 -0.47
C VAL A 282 -8.26 26.30 0.74
N LEU A 283 -8.76 26.07 1.96
CA LEU A 283 -7.93 25.95 3.16
C LEU A 283 -7.01 24.73 3.08
N ALA A 284 -7.49 23.62 2.51
CA ALA A 284 -6.62 22.49 2.17
C ALA A 284 -5.51 22.94 1.21
N VAL A 285 -5.83 23.60 0.09
CA VAL A 285 -4.87 24.08 -0.92
C VAL A 285 -3.83 25.09 -0.36
N VAL A 286 -4.25 26.01 0.52
CA VAL A 286 -3.40 27.12 1.01
C VAL A 286 -2.61 26.72 2.26
N GLY A 287 -3.15 25.85 3.12
CA GLY A 287 -2.47 25.39 4.33
C GLY A 287 -1.21 24.58 4.04
N GLY A 288 -1.24 23.73 3.02
CA GLY A 288 -0.11 22.84 2.70
C GLY A 288 1.02 23.48 1.87
N THR A 289 0.77 24.59 1.17
CA THR A 289 1.78 25.22 0.27
C THR A 289 2.70 26.22 0.97
N VAL A 290 2.29 26.74 2.14
CA VAL A 290 3.00 27.83 2.83
C VAL A 290 3.74 27.35 4.10
N GLY A 291 3.24 26.32 4.78
CA GLY A 291 3.86 25.81 6.03
C GLY A 291 5.21 25.11 5.83
N ALA A 292 5.33 24.27 4.80
CA ALA A 292 6.53 23.46 4.57
C ALA A 292 7.71 24.26 3.98
N ARG A 293 7.45 25.31 3.19
CA ARG A 293 8.50 26.03 2.43
C ARG A 293 9.33 27.02 3.26
N LEU A 294 8.86 27.44 4.44
CA LEU A 294 9.50 28.52 5.21
C LEU A 294 10.43 28.05 6.34
N SER A 295 10.38 26.78 6.74
CA SER A 295 11.19 26.26 7.86
C SER A 295 12.59 25.76 7.44
N GLN A 296 12.76 25.32 6.19
CA GLN A 296 13.89 24.44 5.81
C GLN A 296 15.04 25.13 5.03
N GLN A 297 14.91 26.43 4.74
CA GLN A 297 15.76 27.11 3.78
C GLN A 297 17.21 27.40 4.27
N HIS A 298 17.47 27.40 5.58
CA HIS A 298 18.80 27.68 6.13
C HIS A 298 19.67 26.45 6.44
N LYS A 299 19.09 25.25 6.65
CA LYS A 299 19.85 24.01 6.94
C LYS A 299 20.34 23.28 5.68
N SER A 300 19.66 23.50 4.55
CA SER A 300 19.91 22.84 3.26
C SER A 300 21.29 23.12 2.64
N ALA A 301 21.87 24.31 2.82
CA ALA A 301 23.07 24.72 2.09
C ALA A 301 24.35 23.94 2.47
N ALA A 302 24.55 23.64 3.77
CA ALA A 302 25.71 22.89 4.24
C ALA A 302 25.65 21.41 3.84
N ALA A 303 24.45 20.83 3.84
CA ALA A 303 24.24 19.46 3.37
C ALA A 303 24.52 19.32 1.87
N VAL A 304 24.07 20.29 1.05
CA VAL A 304 24.38 20.32 -0.38
C VAL A 304 25.89 20.42 -0.63
N GLU A 305 26.62 21.21 0.15
CA GLU A 305 28.08 21.33 0.03
C GLU A 305 28.80 20.01 0.36
N LYS A 306 28.39 19.32 1.43
CA LYS A 306 29.03 18.07 1.88
C LYS A 306 28.66 16.87 1.01
N TYR A 307 27.39 16.73 0.65
CA TYR A 307 26.84 15.51 0.03
C TYR A 307 26.47 15.67 -1.44
N GLY A 308 26.44 16.90 -1.97
CA GLY A 308 25.96 17.21 -3.32
C GLY A 308 24.43 17.38 -3.41
N SER A 309 23.70 17.05 -2.34
CA SER A 309 22.24 17.15 -2.24
C SER A 309 21.82 17.23 -0.77
N ASN A 310 20.62 17.76 -0.54
CA ASN A 310 19.97 17.75 0.77
C ASN A 310 18.72 16.86 0.80
N VAL A 311 18.50 16.03 -0.22
CA VAL A 311 17.35 15.13 -0.32
C VAL A 311 17.84 13.71 -0.52
N LEU A 312 17.43 12.79 0.35
CA LEU A 312 17.57 11.35 0.20
C LEU A 312 16.22 10.74 -0.19
N LYS A 313 16.20 9.81 -1.14
CA LYS A 313 15.00 9.06 -1.50
C LYS A 313 15.14 7.60 -1.06
N LEU A 314 14.29 7.18 -0.14
CA LEU A 314 14.28 5.84 0.45
C LEU A 314 13.05 5.07 -0.07
N TYR A 315 13.24 3.80 -0.44
CA TYR A 315 12.17 2.92 -0.89
C TYR A 315 12.25 1.56 -0.21
N LEU A 316 11.24 1.20 0.58
CA LEU A 316 11.32 0.06 1.50
C LEU A 316 9.92 -0.55 1.73
N PRO A 317 9.80 -1.71 2.39
CA PRO A 317 8.51 -2.26 2.79
C PRO A 317 7.66 -1.30 3.64
N GLY A 318 6.34 -1.47 3.61
CA GLY A 318 5.42 -0.78 4.53
C GLY A 318 5.71 -1.11 6.00
N GLU A 319 5.60 -0.12 6.89
CA GLU A 319 5.74 -0.30 8.35
C GLU A 319 7.07 -0.94 8.80
N TYR A 320 8.15 -0.52 8.14
CA TYR A 320 9.49 -1.09 8.31
C TYR A 320 10.52 -0.09 8.84
N LEU A 321 10.08 0.97 9.51
CA LEU A 321 10.91 2.05 10.07
C LEU A 321 10.47 2.42 11.49
N GLY A 322 11.44 2.67 12.35
CA GLY A 322 11.25 3.24 13.68
C GLY A 322 10.65 4.64 13.66
N GLU A 323 9.98 5.01 14.75
CA GLU A 323 9.23 6.27 14.82
C GLU A 323 10.13 7.50 14.65
N ASN A 324 11.37 7.45 15.15
CA ASN A 324 12.24 8.63 15.24
C ASN A 324 13.38 8.60 14.22
N VAL A 325 13.78 7.42 13.72
CA VAL A 325 14.86 7.19 12.75
C VAL A 325 15.01 8.30 11.70
N ILE A 326 13.94 8.58 10.95
CA ILE A 326 13.99 9.57 9.86
C ILE A 326 14.13 10.98 10.40
N SER A 327 13.37 11.33 11.43
CA SER A 327 13.36 12.69 11.99
C SER A 327 14.70 13.06 12.62
N ASP A 328 15.35 12.10 13.27
CA ASP A 328 16.68 12.27 13.86
C ASP A 328 17.77 12.33 12.80
N PHE A 329 17.69 11.49 11.75
CA PHE A 329 18.59 11.60 10.61
C PHE A 329 18.48 12.97 9.92
N GLU A 330 17.26 13.43 9.60
CA GLU A 330 17.04 14.75 8.99
C GLU A 330 17.61 15.88 9.87
N LYS A 331 17.42 15.78 11.19
CA LYS A 331 17.90 16.76 12.16
C LYS A 331 19.41 16.77 12.31
N GLN A 332 20.04 15.60 12.35
CA GLN A 332 21.48 15.42 12.51
C GLN A 332 22.24 15.86 11.27
N TYR A 333 21.75 15.49 10.09
CA TYR A 333 22.44 15.72 8.81
C TYR A 333 21.94 16.95 8.05
N GLY A 334 20.86 17.59 8.51
CA GLY A 334 20.30 18.79 7.88
C GLY A 334 19.69 18.53 6.50
N VAL A 335 19.22 17.31 6.28
CA VAL A 335 18.65 16.82 5.01
C VAL A 335 17.14 16.59 5.12
N ARG A 336 16.51 16.26 4.00
CA ARG A 336 15.14 15.75 3.90
C ARG A 336 15.19 14.31 3.39
N VAL A 337 14.45 13.41 4.00
CA VAL A 337 14.24 12.06 3.47
C VAL A 337 12.83 11.98 2.89
N ILE A 338 12.76 11.57 1.63
CA ILE A 338 11.52 11.20 0.96
C ILE A 338 11.39 9.69 1.09
N VAL A 339 10.46 9.26 1.93
CA VAL A 339 10.14 7.85 2.10
C VAL A 339 9.01 7.47 1.14
N GLU A 340 9.23 6.40 0.40
CA GLU A 340 8.22 5.71 -0.38
C GLU A 340 8.20 4.25 0.05
N ASN A 341 7.03 3.61 -0.03
CA ASN A 341 6.88 2.24 0.41
C ASN A 341 6.39 1.35 -0.73
N PHE A 342 6.79 0.09 -0.68
CA PHE A 342 6.25 -0.98 -1.52
C PHE A 342 5.70 -2.11 -0.66
N ASP A 343 4.81 -2.92 -1.22
CA ASP A 343 4.31 -4.09 -0.50
C ASP A 343 4.85 -5.42 -1.03
N SER A 344 5.52 -5.40 -2.17
CA SER A 344 6.17 -6.59 -2.70
C SER A 344 7.43 -6.20 -3.47
N ASN A 345 8.42 -7.08 -3.42
CA ASN A 345 9.66 -6.91 -4.17
C ASN A 345 9.39 -6.78 -5.68
N GLU A 346 8.34 -7.41 -6.22
CA GLU A 346 7.95 -7.34 -7.63
C GLU A 346 7.39 -5.95 -8.00
N MET A 347 6.60 -5.34 -7.12
CA MET A 347 6.15 -3.96 -7.31
C MET A 347 7.33 -2.98 -7.25
N MET A 348 8.26 -3.19 -6.32
CA MET A 348 9.50 -2.43 -6.23
C MET A 348 10.30 -2.53 -7.52
N TYR A 349 10.58 -3.76 -7.96
CA TYR A 349 11.31 -4.08 -9.20
C TYR A 349 10.65 -3.42 -10.42
N THR A 350 9.32 -3.47 -10.53
CA THR A 350 8.59 -2.86 -11.66
C THR A 350 8.82 -1.35 -11.75
N LYS A 351 8.86 -0.62 -10.62
CA LYS A 351 9.15 0.82 -10.62
C LYS A 351 10.60 1.13 -10.99
N LEU A 352 11.54 0.33 -10.48
CA LEU A 352 12.96 0.44 -10.84
C LEU A 352 13.17 0.24 -12.35
N MET A 353 12.56 -0.81 -12.94
CA MET A 353 12.61 -1.06 -14.38
C MET A 353 11.97 0.03 -15.22
N ALA A 354 10.95 0.69 -14.66
CA ALA A 354 10.34 1.86 -15.27
C ALA A 354 11.18 3.15 -15.11
N GLY A 355 12.38 3.07 -14.55
CA GLY A 355 13.33 4.18 -14.47
C GLY A 355 13.13 5.11 -13.29
N ASP A 356 12.36 4.70 -12.27
CA ASP A 356 12.35 5.43 -11.00
C ASP A 356 13.71 5.38 -10.32
N ARG A 357 14.03 6.47 -9.60
CA ARG A 357 15.34 6.71 -9.05
C ARG A 357 15.23 6.87 -7.54
N TYR A 358 15.83 5.92 -6.83
CA TYR A 358 15.93 5.91 -5.38
C TYR A 358 17.40 5.91 -4.99
N ASP A 359 17.70 6.44 -3.81
CA ASP A 359 19.07 6.53 -3.30
C ASP A 359 19.41 5.33 -2.42
N VAL A 360 18.43 4.84 -1.65
CA VAL A 360 18.51 3.59 -0.89
C VAL A 360 17.23 2.81 -1.14
N ILE A 361 17.37 1.50 -1.39
CA ILE A 361 16.24 0.56 -1.43
C ILE A 361 16.49 -0.58 -0.44
N ILE A 362 15.43 -1.15 0.15
CA ILE A 362 15.52 -2.26 1.12
C ILE A 362 14.75 -3.50 0.63
N PRO A 363 15.24 -4.19 -0.42
CA PRO A 363 14.67 -5.46 -0.89
C PRO A 363 15.10 -6.67 -0.06
N SER A 364 14.41 -7.79 -0.30
CA SER A 364 14.78 -9.10 0.25
C SER A 364 15.91 -9.77 -0.53
N ASP A 365 16.62 -10.70 0.11
CA ASP A 365 17.75 -11.50 -0.40
C ASP A 365 17.65 -11.90 -1.90
N TYR A 366 16.63 -12.63 -2.31
CA TYR A 366 16.47 -13.07 -3.70
C TYR A 366 16.34 -11.90 -4.69
N MET A 367 15.72 -10.80 -4.27
CA MET A 367 15.57 -9.62 -5.11
C MET A 367 16.87 -8.82 -5.18
N ILE A 368 17.69 -8.84 -4.14
CA ILE A 368 19.07 -8.31 -4.19
C ILE A 368 19.87 -9.10 -5.21
N GLU A 369 19.87 -10.43 -5.12
CA GLU A 369 20.58 -11.31 -6.06
C GLU A 369 20.17 -11.02 -7.51
N ARG A 370 18.88 -10.87 -7.77
CA ARG A 370 18.37 -10.48 -9.08
C ARG A 370 18.91 -9.13 -9.54
N LEU A 371 18.80 -8.09 -8.69
CA LEU A 371 19.24 -6.74 -9.04
C LEU A 371 20.76 -6.68 -9.27
N MET A 372 21.54 -7.50 -8.57
CA MET A 372 22.98 -7.64 -8.83
C MET A 372 23.23 -8.30 -10.19
N ASN A 373 22.55 -9.41 -10.48
CA ASN A 373 22.70 -10.14 -11.75
C ASN A 373 22.26 -9.32 -12.98
N GLU A 374 21.39 -8.33 -12.78
CA GLU A 374 20.93 -7.41 -13.81
C GLU A 374 21.73 -6.07 -13.87
N ASP A 375 22.85 -5.94 -13.12
CA ASP A 375 23.68 -4.72 -13.02
C ASP A 375 22.90 -3.46 -12.55
N PHE A 376 21.86 -3.64 -11.73
CA PHE A 376 21.02 -2.56 -11.23
C PHE A 376 21.48 -1.96 -9.90
N LEU A 377 22.51 -2.51 -9.26
CA LEU A 377 23.10 -2.02 -8.02
C LEU A 377 24.51 -1.47 -8.26
N GLN A 378 24.90 -0.47 -7.46
CA GLN A 378 26.30 -0.03 -7.40
C GLN A 378 26.98 -0.63 -6.16
N PRO A 379 28.27 -0.98 -6.25
CA PRO A 379 29.01 -1.48 -5.09
C PRO A 379 29.11 -0.40 -4.01
N LEU A 380 29.02 -0.80 -2.75
CA LEU A 380 29.10 0.08 -1.61
C LEU A 380 30.55 0.49 -1.33
N ASP A 381 30.78 1.78 -1.11
CA ASP A 381 32.03 2.30 -0.57
C ASP A 381 32.07 2.04 0.95
N LYS A 382 32.65 0.90 1.32
CA LYS A 382 32.80 0.50 2.73
C LYS A 382 33.59 1.51 3.58
N SER A 383 34.42 2.36 2.96
CA SER A 383 35.14 3.41 3.71
C SER A 383 34.21 4.50 4.25
N MET A 384 33.01 4.63 3.68
CA MET A 384 31.96 5.52 4.16
C MET A 384 31.02 4.88 5.19
N ILE A 385 31.21 3.59 5.50
CA ILE A 385 30.37 2.82 6.42
C ILE A 385 31.22 2.25 7.57
N PRO A 386 31.89 3.10 8.38
CA PRO A 386 32.70 2.61 9.50
C PRO A 386 31.89 1.79 10.52
N ASN A 387 30.61 2.09 10.71
CA ASN A 387 29.75 1.38 11.66
C ASN A 387 29.38 -0.05 11.20
N MET A 388 29.89 -0.51 10.06
CA MET A 388 29.77 -1.92 9.64
C MET A 388 30.40 -2.87 10.68
N GLU A 389 31.32 -2.39 11.51
CA GLU A 389 31.89 -3.13 12.64
C GLU A 389 30.88 -3.47 13.74
N ASN A 390 29.74 -2.77 13.81
CA ASN A 390 28.69 -3.04 14.79
C ASN A 390 27.76 -4.19 14.37
N MET A 391 27.94 -4.73 13.15
CA MET A 391 27.09 -5.79 12.61
C MET A 391 27.47 -7.14 13.20
N SER A 392 26.48 -8.01 13.37
CA SER A 392 26.71 -9.39 13.78
C SER A 392 27.38 -10.19 12.66
N ASP A 393 28.39 -10.99 13.01
CA ASP A 393 29.00 -11.96 12.09
C ASP A 393 27.98 -12.96 11.53
N ALA A 394 26.86 -13.16 12.22
CA ALA A 394 25.77 -14.05 11.80
C ALA A 394 25.07 -13.61 10.51
N VAL A 395 25.17 -12.33 10.15
CA VAL A 395 24.44 -11.72 9.02
C VAL A 395 25.36 -11.15 7.94
N LEU A 396 26.67 -11.20 8.15
CA LEU A 396 27.66 -10.84 7.15
C LEU A 396 28.02 -12.06 6.28
N GLY A 397 28.30 -11.83 5.00
CA GLY A 397 28.69 -12.87 4.05
C GLY A 397 27.61 -13.90 3.74
N MET A 398 26.35 -13.48 3.76
CA MET A 398 25.21 -14.32 3.38
C MET A 398 25.28 -14.77 1.91
N SER A 399 24.60 -15.88 1.58
CA SER A 399 24.76 -16.57 0.28
C SER A 399 24.45 -15.71 -0.94
N TYR A 400 23.54 -14.73 -0.82
CA TYR A 400 23.19 -13.84 -1.91
C TYR A 400 24.26 -12.78 -2.18
N ASP A 401 25.03 -12.30 -1.18
CA ASP A 401 26.13 -11.33 -1.34
C ASP A 401 27.30 -11.66 -0.39
N PRO A 402 28.12 -12.67 -0.73
CA PRO A 402 29.11 -13.26 0.20
C PRO A 402 30.20 -12.31 0.68
N ASP A 403 30.47 -11.24 -0.07
CA ASP A 403 31.46 -10.23 0.29
C ASP A 403 30.81 -8.95 0.85
N ASN A 404 29.48 -8.89 1.00
CA ASN A 404 28.72 -7.65 1.27
C ASN A 404 29.17 -6.50 0.35
N THR A 405 29.30 -6.80 -0.94
CA THR A 405 29.77 -5.82 -1.93
C THR A 405 28.68 -4.81 -2.26
N TYR A 406 27.42 -5.24 -2.28
CA TYR A 406 26.28 -4.45 -2.71
C TYR A 406 25.27 -4.17 -1.60
N SER A 407 25.31 -4.95 -0.51
CA SER A 407 24.26 -4.96 0.50
C SER A 407 24.78 -4.90 1.94
N ILE A 408 24.01 -4.22 2.79
CA ILE A 408 24.17 -4.19 4.24
C ILE A 408 22.86 -4.65 4.89
N PRO A 409 22.87 -5.73 5.70
CA PRO A 409 21.66 -6.24 6.36
C PRO A 409 20.91 -5.14 7.14
N TYR A 410 19.59 -5.13 7.01
CA TYR A 410 18.69 -4.18 7.67
C TYR A 410 17.87 -4.84 8.77
N PHE A 411 17.25 -5.97 8.43
CA PHE A 411 16.61 -6.90 9.34
C PHE A 411 16.77 -8.31 8.79
N TRP A 412 16.70 -9.29 9.66
CA TRP A 412 16.81 -10.70 9.30
C TRP A 412 15.95 -11.54 10.21
N GLY A 413 15.70 -12.78 9.80
CA GLY A 413 14.93 -13.69 10.62
C GLY A 413 14.84 -15.07 10.02
N SER A 414 13.87 -15.83 10.52
CA SER A 414 13.59 -17.18 10.05
C SER A 414 12.11 -17.37 9.74
N VAL A 415 11.78 -18.49 9.12
CA VAL A 415 10.42 -19.03 9.11
C VAL A 415 10.37 -20.21 10.06
N GLY A 416 9.27 -20.37 10.80
CA GLY A 416 9.11 -21.47 11.73
C GLY A 416 7.66 -21.82 12.01
N LEU A 417 7.48 -22.69 13.01
CA LEU A 417 6.19 -23.13 13.50
C LEU A 417 5.86 -22.36 14.77
N VAL A 418 4.79 -21.57 14.73
CA VAL A 418 4.12 -21.07 15.93
C VAL A 418 3.09 -22.10 16.33
N TYR A 419 3.05 -22.50 17.60
CA TYR A 419 2.09 -23.47 18.09
C TYR A 419 1.61 -23.17 19.50
N ASN A 420 0.36 -23.55 19.80
CA ASN A 420 -0.21 -23.48 21.14
C ASN A 420 0.27 -24.68 21.96
N HIS A 421 1.12 -24.45 22.96
CA HIS A 421 1.73 -25.52 23.75
C HIS A 421 0.79 -26.16 24.80
N GLU A 422 -0.39 -25.59 25.03
CA GLU A 422 -1.45 -26.21 25.83
C GLU A 422 -2.22 -27.29 25.02
N ASN A 423 -2.29 -27.14 23.70
CA ASN A 423 -3.00 -28.05 22.80
C ASN A 423 -2.08 -29.02 22.04
N VAL A 424 -0.81 -28.65 21.86
CA VAL A 424 0.18 -29.42 21.10
C VAL A 424 1.41 -29.66 21.98
N ASP A 425 1.73 -30.93 22.22
CA ASP A 425 2.92 -31.30 23.00
C ASP A 425 4.19 -30.81 22.26
N PRO A 426 5.04 -29.97 22.90
CA PRO A 426 6.31 -29.53 22.33
C PRO A 426 7.18 -30.67 21.78
N ALA A 427 7.15 -31.84 22.42
CA ALA A 427 7.93 -32.99 21.97
C ALA A 427 7.47 -33.53 20.60
N VAL A 428 6.18 -33.38 20.26
CA VAL A 428 5.65 -33.72 18.93
C VAL A 428 6.19 -32.74 17.89
N ILE A 429 6.13 -31.44 18.18
CA ILE A 429 6.67 -30.40 17.30
C ILE A 429 8.16 -30.60 17.05
N GLU A 430 8.94 -30.87 18.10
CA GLU A 430 10.38 -31.08 17.99
C GLU A 430 10.75 -32.31 17.15
N SER A 431 10.01 -33.41 17.33
CA SER A 431 10.29 -34.69 16.68
C SER A 431 9.77 -34.80 15.25
N GLU A 432 8.60 -34.23 14.95
CA GLU A 432 7.99 -34.26 13.61
C GLU A 432 8.46 -33.10 12.74
N GLY A 433 8.79 -31.94 13.33
CA GLY A 433 9.17 -30.76 12.56
C GLY A 433 8.09 -30.37 11.55
N TRP A 434 8.45 -30.28 10.26
CA TRP A 434 7.49 -29.97 9.20
C TRP A 434 6.43 -31.07 8.99
N GLU A 435 6.71 -32.30 9.42
CA GLU A 435 5.76 -33.42 9.29
C GLU A 435 4.54 -33.30 10.18
N VAL A 436 4.60 -32.44 11.22
CA VAL A 436 3.42 -32.14 12.06
C VAL A 436 2.27 -31.57 11.23
N LEU A 437 2.60 -30.89 10.12
CA LEU A 437 1.63 -30.36 9.19
C LEU A 437 0.89 -31.44 8.41
N ARG A 438 1.26 -32.72 8.52
CA ARG A 438 0.51 -33.88 7.98
C ARG A 438 -0.01 -34.82 9.09
N ASN A 439 0.13 -34.44 10.35
CA ASN A 439 -0.35 -35.23 11.47
C ASN A 439 -1.86 -34.99 11.69
N THR A 440 -2.67 -36.00 11.34
CA THR A 440 -4.14 -35.88 11.33
C THR A 440 -4.77 -35.60 12.68
N ASP A 441 -4.04 -35.74 13.79
CA ASP A 441 -4.53 -35.36 15.12
C ASP A 441 -4.79 -33.85 15.21
N TYR A 442 -4.12 -33.04 14.38
CA TYR A 442 -4.30 -31.59 14.29
C TYR A 442 -5.10 -31.15 13.04
N ALA A 443 -5.82 -32.08 12.40
CA ALA A 443 -6.60 -31.76 11.21
C ALA A 443 -7.69 -30.71 11.51
N GLY A 444 -7.73 -29.65 10.70
CA GLY A 444 -8.61 -28.50 10.85
C GLY A 444 -8.10 -27.44 11.80
N HIS A 445 -6.93 -27.64 12.42
CA HIS A 445 -6.36 -26.77 13.46
C HIS A 445 -5.05 -26.08 13.04
N ILE A 446 -4.80 -26.00 11.73
CA ILE A 446 -3.57 -25.38 11.19
C ILE A 446 -3.84 -24.17 10.29
N TYR A 447 -2.98 -23.16 10.41
CA TYR A 447 -2.83 -22.07 9.42
C TYR A 447 -1.58 -22.30 8.57
N ILE A 448 -1.70 -22.03 7.27
CA ILE A 448 -0.57 -22.01 6.34
C ILE A 448 -0.50 -20.64 5.68
N TYR A 449 0.69 -20.06 5.62
CA TYR A 449 0.92 -18.80 4.94
C TYR A 449 0.62 -18.95 3.44
N ASP A 450 -0.26 -18.11 2.87
CA ASP A 450 -0.66 -18.21 1.46
C ASP A 450 0.42 -17.64 0.52
N SER A 451 1.52 -18.39 0.42
CA SER A 451 2.68 -18.12 -0.40
C SER A 451 3.14 -19.42 -1.02
N GLU A 452 3.22 -19.48 -2.36
CA GLU A 452 3.72 -20.66 -3.06
C GLU A 452 5.16 -21.00 -2.64
N ARG A 453 5.99 -19.97 -2.46
CA ARG A 453 7.40 -20.13 -2.17
C ARG A 453 7.60 -20.72 -0.77
N ASP A 454 6.90 -20.18 0.21
CA ASP A 454 7.04 -20.61 1.61
C ASP A 454 6.36 -21.97 1.83
N SER A 455 5.26 -22.24 1.13
CA SER A 455 4.58 -23.54 1.17
C SER A 455 5.41 -24.66 0.55
N PHE A 456 6.09 -24.40 -0.57
CA PHE A 456 7.00 -25.38 -1.15
C PHE A 456 8.29 -25.49 -0.32
N MET A 457 8.78 -24.42 0.30
CA MET A 457 9.93 -24.48 1.21
C MET A 457 9.72 -25.49 2.33
N MET A 458 8.59 -25.42 3.05
CA MET A 458 8.32 -26.39 4.13
C MET A 458 8.27 -27.84 3.61
N ALA A 459 7.70 -28.06 2.42
CA ALA A 459 7.62 -29.40 1.81
C ALA A 459 9.00 -29.91 1.36
N PHE A 460 9.82 -29.07 0.72
CA PHE A 460 11.19 -29.42 0.35
C PHE A 460 12.01 -29.78 1.59
N LYS A 461 11.94 -28.95 2.63
CA LYS A 461 12.65 -29.18 3.89
C LYS A 461 12.14 -30.44 4.60
N ALA A 462 10.84 -30.69 4.60
CA ALA A 462 10.26 -31.93 5.15
C ALA A 462 10.87 -33.19 4.50
N LEU A 463 11.04 -33.14 3.18
CA LEU A 463 11.59 -34.22 2.35
C LEU A 463 13.14 -34.27 2.35
N GLY A 464 13.80 -33.28 2.96
CA GLY A 464 15.27 -33.18 3.01
C GLY A 464 15.91 -32.63 1.73
N TYR A 465 15.12 -31.98 0.87
CA TYR A 465 15.58 -31.32 -0.35
C TYR A 465 15.97 -29.86 -0.09
N SER A 466 16.73 -29.28 -1.03
CA SER A 466 16.97 -27.83 -1.04
C SER A 466 15.68 -27.11 -1.43
N MET A 467 15.40 -25.98 -0.78
CA MET A 467 14.28 -25.13 -1.18
C MET A 467 14.55 -24.35 -2.48
N ASN A 468 15.78 -24.42 -2.99
CA ASN A 468 16.22 -23.83 -4.26
C ASN A 468 16.48 -24.89 -5.35
N THR A 469 15.88 -26.08 -5.22
CA THR A 469 16.08 -27.18 -6.16
C THR A 469 15.61 -26.87 -7.58
N GLU A 470 16.31 -27.45 -8.57
CA GLU A 470 15.90 -27.44 -9.97
C GLU A 470 15.49 -28.85 -10.47
N ASP A 471 15.52 -29.88 -9.60
CA ASP A 471 15.15 -31.25 -9.99
C ASP A 471 13.62 -31.37 -10.11
N PRO A 472 13.09 -31.69 -11.31
CA PRO A 472 11.64 -31.85 -11.51
C PRO A 472 11.02 -32.94 -10.64
N ASN A 473 11.77 -33.97 -10.23
CA ASN A 473 11.28 -35.03 -9.36
C ASN A 473 11.11 -34.52 -7.93
N GLU A 474 12.07 -33.77 -7.40
CA GLU A 474 11.99 -33.17 -6.07
C GLU A 474 10.80 -32.17 -6.00
N ILE A 475 10.61 -31.38 -7.06
CA ILE A 475 9.46 -30.46 -7.20
C ILE A 475 8.14 -31.24 -7.19
N ASN A 476 8.08 -32.37 -7.90
CA ASN A 476 6.89 -33.21 -7.93
C ASN A 476 6.62 -33.88 -6.58
N ASP A 477 7.65 -34.37 -5.90
CA ASP A 477 7.53 -34.97 -4.56
C ASP A 477 7.00 -33.95 -3.55
N ALA A 478 7.52 -32.71 -3.56
CA ALA A 478 7.01 -31.62 -2.72
C ALA A 478 5.55 -31.26 -3.05
N TYR A 479 5.17 -31.29 -4.33
CA TYR A 479 3.79 -31.08 -4.75
C TYR A 479 2.86 -32.19 -4.21
N GLU A 480 3.24 -33.46 -4.28
CA GLU A 480 2.47 -34.57 -3.72
C GLU A 480 2.40 -34.50 -2.19
N TRP A 481 3.48 -34.08 -1.52
CA TRP A 481 3.51 -33.82 -0.08
C TRP A 481 2.47 -32.76 0.31
N LEU A 482 2.43 -31.63 -0.43
CA LEU A 482 1.45 -30.56 -0.22
C LEU A 482 0.02 -30.99 -0.54
N LEU A 483 -0.19 -31.82 -1.57
CA LEU A 483 -1.50 -32.39 -1.85
C LEU A 483 -1.98 -33.26 -0.70
N GLN A 484 -1.11 -34.10 -0.14
CA GLN A 484 -1.48 -34.93 1.00
C GLN A 484 -1.84 -34.06 2.21
N MET A 485 -1.02 -33.06 2.55
CA MET A 485 -1.33 -32.09 3.60
C MET A 485 -2.71 -31.47 3.37
N ASN A 486 -2.93 -30.86 2.20
CA ASN A 486 -4.17 -30.17 1.88
C ASN A 486 -5.41 -31.09 1.98
N ASN A 487 -5.29 -32.32 1.48
CA ASN A 487 -6.41 -33.28 1.44
C ASN A 487 -6.72 -33.92 2.80
N THR A 488 -5.77 -33.94 3.74
CA THR A 488 -5.93 -34.63 5.02
C THR A 488 -6.12 -33.69 6.20
N MET A 489 -5.59 -32.46 6.11
CA MET A 489 -5.48 -31.56 7.25
C MET A 489 -6.47 -30.41 7.25
N SER A 490 -7.22 -30.19 6.16
CA SER A 490 -8.13 -29.04 6.03
C SER A 490 -7.49 -27.71 6.46
N PRO A 491 -6.29 -27.35 5.94
CA PRO A 491 -5.60 -26.12 6.33
C PRO A 491 -6.41 -24.88 5.95
N VAL A 492 -6.22 -23.80 6.70
CA VAL A 492 -6.70 -22.48 6.30
C VAL A 492 -5.51 -21.67 5.78
N TYR A 493 -5.58 -21.26 4.52
CA TYR A 493 -4.57 -20.41 3.90
C TYR A 493 -4.87 -18.93 4.20
N VAL A 494 -3.91 -18.24 4.78
CA VAL A 494 -4.02 -16.85 5.25
C VAL A 494 -2.70 -16.11 5.01
N THR A 495 -2.74 -14.78 5.03
CA THR A 495 -1.55 -13.93 5.03
C THR A 495 -1.37 -13.35 6.43
N ASP A 496 -1.43 -12.02 6.59
CA ASP A 496 -1.27 -11.33 7.87
C ASP A 496 -2.35 -11.73 8.89
N GLU A 497 -3.49 -12.28 8.44
CA GLU A 497 -4.56 -12.77 9.34
C GLU A 497 -4.10 -13.91 10.26
N VAL A 498 -2.98 -14.56 9.95
CA VAL A 498 -2.37 -15.57 10.80
C VAL A 498 -1.97 -15.02 12.17
N ILE A 499 -1.53 -13.75 12.22
CA ILE A 499 -1.02 -13.10 13.44
C ILE A 499 -2.15 -12.99 14.45
N ASP A 500 -3.23 -12.31 14.08
CA ASP A 500 -4.43 -12.18 14.91
C ASP A 500 -5.05 -13.55 15.22
N GLY A 501 -5.08 -14.46 14.24
CA GLY A 501 -5.65 -15.79 14.41
C GLY A 501 -4.93 -16.62 15.47
N MET A 502 -3.60 -16.57 15.49
CA MET A 502 -2.78 -17.25 16.49
C MET A 502 -2.81 -16.53 17.83
N MET A 503 -2.72 -15.18 17.88
CA MET A 503 -2.87 -14.41 19.12
C MET A 503 -4.17 -14.76 19.87
N ASN A 504 -5.28 -14.95 19.14
CA ASN A 504 -6.57 -15.31 19.73
C ASN A 504 -6.76 -16.83 19.96
N GLY A 505 -5.78 -17.67 19.62
CA GLY A 505 -5.86 -19.13 19.78
C GLY A 505 -6.93 -19.79 18.90
N TYR A 506 -7.20 -19.26 17.70
CA TYR A 506 -8.19 -19.85 16.78
C TYR A 506 -7.70 -21.14 16.10
N LYS A 507 -6.38 -21.31 16.01
CA LYS A 507 -5.68 -22.49 15.51
C LYS A 507 -4.51 -22.81 16.43
N ASP A 508 -4.04 -24.05 16.32
CA ASP A 508 -3.06 -24.62 17.23
C ASP A 508 -1.65 -24.63 16.63
N ILE A 509 -1.52 -24.61 15.30
CA ILE A 509 -0.22 -24.61 14.61
C ILE A 509 -0.29 -23.65 13.41
N ALA A 510 0.75 -22.85 13.21
CA ALA A 510 0.90 -21.98 12.05
C ALA A 510 2.33 -21.93 11.54
N VAL A 511 2.50 -21.79 10.22
CA VAL A 511 3.78 -21.45 9.60
C VAL A 511 3.88 -19.93 9.49
N VAL A 512 4.86 -19.32 10.17
CA VAL A 512 4.93 -17.86 10.34
C VAL A 512 6.39 -17.37 10.27
N TYR A 513 6.57 -16.14 9.79
CA TYR A 513 7.84 -15.43 9.87
C TYR A 513 8.18 -15.08 11.32
N SER A 514 9.45 -15.15 11.68
CA SER A 514 9.92 -15.05 13.06
C SER A 514 9.56 -13.71 13.72
N GLY A 515 9.57 -12.61 12.96
CA GLY A 515 9.16 -11.30 13.47
C GLY A 515 7.66 -11.19 13.77
N ASP A 516 6.80 -11.84 12.98
CA ASP A 516 5.36 -11.90 13.26
C ASP A 516 5.07 -12.87 14.42
N ALA A 517 5.80 -13.99 14.48
CA ALA A 517 5.75 -14.92 15.59
C ALA A 517 6.16 -14.25 16.92
N ALA A 518 7.14 -13.35 16.91
CA ALA A 518 7.53 -12.61 18.10
C ALA A 518 6.35 -11.81 18.68
N VAL A 519 5.58 -11.12 17.83
CA VAL A 519 4.37 -10.40 18.24
C VAL A 519 3.31 -11.35 18.81
N VAL A 520 3.13 -12.53 18.20
CA VAL A 520 2.18 -13.54 18.68
C VAL A 520 2.54 -14.02 20.09
N LEU A 521 3.82 -14.32 20.33
CA LEU A 521 4.33 -14.81 21.62
C LEU A 521 4.20 -13.77 22.73
N ASP A 522 4.44 -12.50 22.43
CA ASP A 522 4.31 -11.41 23.42
C ASP A 522 2.85 -11.16 23.86
N GLU A 523 1.91 -11.38 22.94
CA GLU A 523 0.48 -11.14 23.21
C GLU A 523 -0.26 -12.39 23.72
N ASN A 524 0.29 -13.59 23.54
CA ASN A 524 -0.30 -14.84 24.00
C ASN A 524 0.75 -15.78 24.59
N GLU A 525 0.72 -15.91 25.93
CA GLU A 525 1.64 -16.74 26.71
C GLU A 525 1.52 -18.25 26.43
N ASP A 526 0.42 -18.72 25.84
CA ASP A 526 0.23 -20.13 25.47
C ASP A 526 0.95 -20.51 24.16
N MET A 527 1.58 -19.54 23.48
CA MET A 527 2.21 -19.73 22.17
C MET A 527 3.72 -19.97 22.32
N SER A 528 4.23 -20.88 21.51
CA SER A 528 5.65 -21.21 21.40
C SER A 528 6.08 -21.19 19.94
N PHE A 529 7.37 -20.91 19.70
CA PHE A 529 7.96 -20.90 18.36
C PHE A 529 9.04 -21.99 18.23
N TYR A 530 9.05 -22.69 17.10
CA TYR A 530 10.04 -23.72 16.81
C TYR A 530 10.58 -23.61 15.38
N MET A 531 11.91 -23.71 15.25
CA MET A 531 12.60 -23.81 13.97
C MET A 531 12.98 -25.27 13.68
N PRO A 532 12.33 -25.94 12.70
CA PRO A 532 12.59 -27.36 12.44
C PRO A 532 14.06 -27.71 12.16
N SER A 533 14.51 -28.84 12.70
CA SER A 533 15.86 -29.40 12.49
C SER A 533 16.07 -30.01 11.09
N GLN A 534 15.00 -30.12 10.32
CA GLN A 534 15.05 -30.43 8.88
C GLN A 534 15.63 -29.27 8.06
N GLY A 535 15.74 -28.08 8.66
CA GLY A 535 16.12 -26.84 8.00
C GLY A 535 14.91 -25.96 7.74
N THR A 536 15.13 -24.67 7.59
CA THR A 536 14.11 -23.67 7.28
C THR A 536 14.68 -22.54 6.39
N ASN A 537 13.83 -21.59 6.03
CA ASN A 537 14.28 -20.34 5.43
C ASN A 537 14.86 -19.40 6.49
N ILE A 538 16.06 -18.89 6.22
CA ILE A 538 16.62 -17.68 6.81
C ILE A 538 16.50 -16.58 5.77
N TRP A 539 15.87 -15.47 6.13
CA TRP A 539 15.66 -14.35 5.23
C TRP A 539 16.42 -13.13 5.73
N CYS A 540 16.83 -12.28 4.80
CA CYS A 540 17.44 -11.00 5.10
C CYS A 540 16.89 -9.96 4.14
N ASP A 541 16.40 -8.86 4.69
CA ASP A 541 16.22 -7.62 3.95
C ASP A 541 17.45 -6.75 4.17
N ALA A 542 17.97 -6.13 3.12
CA ALA A 542 19.21 -5.39 3.20
C ALA A 542 19.13 -4.07 2.44
N MET A 543 19.81 -3.05 2.98
CA MET A 543 19.97 -1.77 2.32
C MET A 543 20.95 -1.92 1.15
N VAL A 544 20.51 -1.49 -0.03
CA VAL A 544 21.34 -1.44 -1.25
C VAL A 544 21.20 -0.08 -1.94
N ILE A 545 22.19 0.30 -2.74
CA ILE A 545 22.18 1.54 -3.52
C ILE A 545 21.97 1.21 -5.00
N PRO A 546 20.87 1.66 -5.64
CA PRO A 546 20.65 1.46 -7.06
C PRO A 546 21.75 2.11 -7.92
N ALA A 547 22.07 1.52 -9.07
CA ALA A 547 23.04 2.04 -10.02
C ALA A 547 22.66 3.44 -10.56
N ASN A 548 21.37 3.76 -10.57
CA ASN A 548 20.84 5.05 -11.01
C ASN A 548 20.59 6.08 -9.87
N ALA A 549 21.06 5.79 -8.65
CA ALA A 549 20.93 6.68 -7.49
C ALA A 549 21.49 8.08 -7.79
N GLU A 550 20.76 9.11 -7.38
CA GLU A 550 21.17 10.51 -7.63
C GLU A 550 22.10 11.03 -6.53
N ASN A 551 21.97 10.47 -5.32
CA ASN A 551 22.64 10.95 -4.11
C ASN A 551 23.41 9.83 -3.39
N PRO A 552 24.34 9.10 -4.06
CA PRO A 552 24.99 7.93 -3.48
C PRO A 552 25.78 8.25 -2.20
N LYS A 553 26.41 9.44 -2.08
CA LYS A 553 27.11 9.81 -0.84
C LYS A 553 26.17 9.92 0.37
N LEU A 554 25.00 10.52 0.17
CA LEU A 554 24.00 10.64 1.22
C LEU A 554 23.36 9.28 1.55
N ALA A 555 23.24 8.40 0.55
CA ALA A 555 22.81 7.02 0.75
C ALA A 555 23.77 6.23 1.66
N HIS A 556 25.09 6.33 1.43
CA HIS A 556 26.08 5.72 2.32
C HIS A 556 26.01 6.26 3.74
N GLU A 557 25.79 7.57 3.92
CA GLU A 557 25.64 8.18 5.24
C GLU A 557 24.37 7.70 5.95
N PHE A 558 23.27 7.51 5.21
CA PHE A 558 22.05 6.91 5.76
C PHE A 558 22.28 5.46 6.18
N ILE A 559 22.92 4.64 5.33
CA ILE A 559 23.27 3.26 5.65
C ILE A 559 24.14 3.24 6.92
N ASN A 560 25.21 4.03 6.97
CA ASN A 560 26.09 4.11 8.13
C ASN A 560 25.36 4.59 9.41
N TYR A 561 24.41 5.52 9.27
CA TYR A 561 23.58 5.96 10.38
C TYR A 561 22.68 4.84 10.92
N MET A 562 22.04 4.06 10.04
CA MET A 562 21.21 2.91 10.45
C MET A 562 21.98 1.86 11.23
N LEU A 563 23.32 1.80 11.09
CA LEU A 563 24.19 0.89 11.83
C LEU A 563 24.64 1.42 13.20
N THR A 564 24.25 2.65 13.57
CA THR A 564 24.45 3.15 14.94
C THR A 564 23.54 2.42 15.92
N TYR A 565 23.97 2.31 17.17
CA TYR A 565 23.16 1.69 18.22
C TYR A 565 21.80 2.39 18.35
N GLU A 566 21.77 3.73 18.44
CA GLU A 566 20.53 4.48 18.68
C GLU A 566 19.53 4.30 17.54
N ALA A 567 19.98 4.36 16.28
CA ALA A 567 19.11 4.18 15.13
C ALA A 567 18.62 2.73 15.02
N ALA A 568 19.51 1.74 15.21
CA ALA A 568 19.15 0.33 15.15
C ALA A 568 18.20 -0.07 16.28
N PHE A 569 18.39 0.47 17.48
CA PHE A 569 17.53 0.25 18.65
C PHE A 569 16.12 0.84 18.43
N ASP A 570 15.98 2.13 18.11
CA ASP A 570 14.67 2.76 17.82
C ASP A 570 13.93 2.01 16.70
N ASN A 571 14.68 1.56 15.69
CA ASN A 571 14.13 0.83 14.56
C ASN A 571 13.60 -0.56 14.97
N THR A 572 14.39 -1.36 15.70
CA THR A 572 13.99 -2.71 16.10
C THR A 572 12.93 -2.71 17.20
N GLU A 573 13.02 -1.82 18.18
CA GLU A 573 12.04 -1.70 19.27
C GLU A 573 10.66 -1.32 18.71
N THR A 574 10.62 -0.46 17.69
CA THR A 574 9.37 -0.07 17.05
C THR A 574 8.79 -1.16 16.14
N VAL A 575 9.64 -1.79 15.31
CA VAL A 575 9.19 -2.71 14.24
C VAL A 575 9.00 -4.14 14.75
N GLY A 576 9.75 -4.54 15.78
CA GLY A 576 9.73 -5.87 16.41
C GLY A 576 10.53 -6.94 15.68
N TYR A 577 11.35 -6.58 14.68
CA TYR A 577 12.14 -7.52 13.88
C TYR A 577 13.58 -7.61 14.36
N THR A 578 14.18 -8.79 14.24
CA THR A 578 15.52 -9.06 14.76
C THR A 578 16.57 -8.14 14.15
N SER A 579 17.22 -7.36 15.03
CA SER A 579 18.28 -6.44 14.63
C SER A 579 19.52 -7.19 14.11
N PRO A 580 20.14 -6.73 13.02
CA PRO A 580 21.43 -7.25 12.56
C PRO A 580 22.62 -6.61 13.29
N ASN A 581 22.39 -5.54 14.08
CA ASN A 581 23.41 -4.91 14.92
C ASN A 581 23.66 -5.77 16.17
N ALA A 582 24.92 -6.13 16.43
CA ALA A 582 25.29 -7.10 17.46
C ALA A 582 24.97 -6.63 18.89
N GLU A 583 25.27 -5.37 19.21
CA GLU A 583 25.02 -4.80 20.54
C GLU A 583 23.52 -4.66 20.80
N VAL A 584 22.77 -4.16 19.82
CA VAL A 584 21.31 -4.07 19.91
C VAL A 584 20.69 -5.47 20.02
N PHE A 585 21.14 -6.44 19.22
CA PHE A 585 20.67 -7.81 19.31
C PHE A 585 20.89 -8.41 20.70
N GLU A 586 22.07 -8.23 21.29
CA GLU A 586 22.38 -8.70 22.65
C GLU A 586 21.46 -8.04 23.69
N GLU A 587 21.20 -6.74 23.60
CA GLU A 587 20.32 -6.04 24.52
C GLU A 587 18.85 -6.48 24.39
N MET A 588 18.34 -6.58 23.17
CA MET A 588 16.97 -7.02 22.90
C MET A 588 16.72 -8.44 23.40
N THR A 589 17.74 -9.29 23.40
CA THR A 589 17.64 -10.72 23.77
C THR A 589 18.09 -11.04 25.21
N SER A 590 18.59 -10.06 25.96
CA SER A 590 19.00 -10.24 27.36
C SER A 590 18.08 -9.54 28.36
N SER A 591 17.27 -8.58 27.92
CA SER A 591 16.37 -7.82 28.78
C SER A 591 15.02 -8.52 28.94
N GLU A 592 14.62 -8.81 30.19
CA GLU A 592 13.31 -9.43 30.52
C GLU A 592 12.11 -8.57 30.07
N ASP A 593 12.29 -7.24 29.98
CA ASP A 593 11.25 -6.31 29.49
C ASP A 593 11.16 -6.24 27.95
N LEU A 594 12.02 -6.98 27.22
CA LEU A 594 12.09 -7.03 25.75
C LEU A 594 11.85 -8.47 25.24
N TYR A 595 12.78 -9.05 24.47
CA TYR A 595 12.61 -10.33 23.78
C TYR A 595 13.43 -11.49 24.40
N ALA A 596 13.87 -11.38 25.65
CA ALA A 596 14.74 -12.40 26.27
C ALA A 596 14.13 -13.81 26.28
N ASP A 597 12.82 -13.91 26.52
CA ASP A 597 12.09 -15.19 26.52
C ASP A 597 11.38 -15.49 25.18
N ASN A 598 11.54 -14.61 24.18
CA ASN A 598 10.87 -14.74 22.90
C ASN A 598 11.72 -15.55 21.90
N ALA A 599 11.49 -16.86 21.85
CA ALA A 599 12.23 -17.78 20.98
C ALA A 599 12.12 -17.43 19.48
N ALA A 600 11.10 -16.66 19.06
CA ALA A 600 10.96 -16.23 17.68
C ALA A 600 11.90 -15.07 17.31
N TYR A 601 12.37 -14.29 18.27
CA TYR A 601 13.31 -13.21 18.03
C TYR A 601 14.78 -13.70 17.90
N LEU A 602 15.02 -15.02 17.97
CA LEU A 602 16.35 -15.65 17.96
C LEU A 602 16.57 -16.52 16.71
N PRO A 603 16.91 -15.94 15.54
CA PRO A 603 17.19 -16.72 14.35
C PRO A 603 18.45 -17.58 14.53
N ARG A 604 18.39 -18.81 14.01
CA ARG A 604 19.55 -19.70 13.95
C ARG A 604 20.51 -19.23 12.86
N SER A 605 21.81 -19.16 13.18
CA SER A 605 22.87 -18.85 12.21
C SER A 605 23.86 -20.01 12.10
N GLY A 606 24.46 -20.18 10.91
CA GLY A 606 25.49 -21.18 10.63
C GLY A 606 25.01 -22.64 10.58
N TYR A 607 23.69 -22.89 10.51
CA TYR A 607 23.15 -24.25 10.40
C TYR A 607 23.07 -24.70 8.94
N GLU A 608 23.77 -25.78 8.60
CA GLU A 608 23.99 -26.25 7.21
C GLU A 608 22.69 -26.51 6.41
N LYS A 609 21.59 -26.86 7.08
CA LYS A 609 20.31 -27.15 6.42
C LYS A 609 19.42 -25.92 6.25
N ASP A 610 19.74 -24.81 6.92
CA ASP A 610 19.01 -23.57 6.73
C ASP A 610 19.48 -22.90 5.43
N GLU A 611 18.55 -22.36 4.67
CA GLU A 611 18.84 -21.78 3.35
C GLU A 611 18.19 -20.40 3.20
N MET A 612 18.71 -19.60 2.27
CA MET A 612 18.07 -18.37 1.78
C MET A 612 17.48 -18.61 0.40
N PHE A 613 16.45 -17.84 0.01
CA PHE A 613 15.91 -17.96 -1.34
C PHE A 613 16.85 -17.36 -2.37
N HIS A 614 17.02 -18.07 -3.48
CA HIS A 614 17.76 -17.59 -4.65
C HIS A 614 16.82 -17.15 -5.78
N ASP A 615 17.25 -16.21 -6.61
CA ASP A 615 16.46 -15.77 -7.77
C ASP A 615 16.38 -16.88 -8.84
N ASN A 616 15.24 -17.57 -8.89
CA ASN A 616 14.93 -18.55 -9.93
C ASN A 616 13.51 -18.39 -10.46
N GLN A 617 13.38 -17.59 -11.52
CA GLN A 617 12.09 -17.30 -12.17
C GLN A 617 11.45 -18.54 -12.84
N THR A 618 12.26 -19.52 -13.22
CA THR A 618 11.76 -20.77 -13.83
C THR A 618 11.10 -21.64 -12.77
N LEU A 619 11.80 -21.85 -11.66
CA LEU A 619 11.27 -22.56 -10.50
C LEU A 619 9.99 -21.87 -10.00
N MET A 620 10.04 -20.57 -9.73
CA MET A 620 8.91 -19.82 -9.19
C MET A 620 7.64 -19.99 -10.03
N ARG A 621 7.76 -19.89 -11.37
CA ARG A 621 6.60 -20.07 -12.26
C ARG A 621 6.00 -21.47 -12.18
N GLU A 622 6.83 -22.50 -12.05
CA GLU A 622 6.33 -23.87 -11.91
C GLU A 622 5.69 -24.06 -10.52
N LEU A 623 6.29 -23.52 -9.45
CA LEU A 623 5.71 -23.55 -8.11
C LEU A 623 4.35 -22.85 -8.07
N SER A 624 4.20 -21.64 -8.62
CA SER A 624 2.90 -20.94 -8.66
C SER A 624 1.83 -21.76 -9.41
N LYS A 625 2.21 -22.42 -10.52
CA LYS A 625 1.30 -23.28 -11.28
C LYS A 625 0.86 -24.52 -10.50
N LEU A 626 1.76 -25.13 -9.75
CA LEU A 626 1.45 -26.29 -8.90
C LEU A 626 0.66 -25.88 -7.66
N TRP A 627 0.97 -24.73 -7.06
CA TRP A 627 0.26 -24.19 -5.91
C TRP A 627 -1.22 -23.95 -6.17
N ILE A 628 -1.56 -23.40 -7.33
CA ILE A 628 -2.96 -23.26 -7.77
C ILE A 628 -3.68 -24.61 -7.79
N LYS A 629 -3.00 -25.69 -8.20
CA LYS A 629 -3.57 -27.05 -8.19
C LYS A 629 -3.74 -27.59 -6.78
N VAL A 630 -2.76 -27.36 -5.89
CA VAL A 630 -2.87 -27.75 -4.47
C VAL A 630 -4.09 -27.09 -3.84
N LYS A 631 -4.23 -25.77 -3.96
CA LYS A 631 -5.38 -25.04 -3.40
C LYS A 631 -6.72 -25.41 -4.05
N ALA A 632 -6.70 -25.91 -5.29
CA ALA A 632 -7.90 -26.37 -5.99
C ALA A 632 -8.30 -27.81 -5.62
N ALA A 633 -7.39 -28.61 -5.05
CA ALA A 633 -7.68 -29.95 -4.58
C ALA A 633 -8.63 -29.87 -3.36
N LYS A 634 -9.64 -30.74 -3.35
CA LYS A 634 -10.64 -30.87 -2.28
C LYS A 634 -10.74 -32.31 -1.82
#